data_AF-A0A6A6EYH0-F1
#
_entry.id   AF-A0A6A6EYH0-F1
#
_cell.length_a   1.000
_cell.length_b   1.000
_cell.length_c   1.000
_cell.angle_alpha   90.00
_cell.angle_beta   90.00
_cell.angle_gamma   90.00
#
_symmetry.space_group_name_H-M   'P 1'
#
loop_
_entity.id
_entity.type
_entity.pdbx_description
1 polymer ?
#
loop_
_entity_poly.entity_id
_entity_poly.type
_entity_poly.pdbx_seq_one_letter_code
_entity_poly.pdbx_strand_id
1 'polypeptide(L)'
;MYLEIQLYFPWAWTIESADLTTHKCPSVSSLLGTFAAVNGVVSLLAVIFGHRLVIKKITCGICGKRGSRAWTWMWIVPVGLQLAANAFIALLIKKSDGYYADFKISELMLFLVARPRLSWIVLGAFAFKSQKAKSERKLPKSPNPNSYPGTPQAYQSTHSLTSYGSQTPLYPIESPQTSAYQPVSDFDDEEADRSGEYGFHSGKDFPWWSAFMSQFIGEFILQIITLYIMGRTAHFATNHGYYKIYQKSYWKIPAAARMMYSGALYYLVAGSLFLICAFLFILYTMLSSRIKFIGKASSLGIFSTLLVLLISTWMGSWIFWAGFVKLAGTLYCPPKLIHQGVIWTFFSTIGILLGTGL
;
A
#
# COMPACT_ATOMS: atom_id res chain seq x y z
N MET A 1 -15.98 -22.05 -34.83
CA MET A 1 -16.15 -21.30 -33.55
C MET A 1 -14.82 -20.76 -33.02
N TYR A 2 -13.78 -21.58 -32.77
CA TYR A 2 -12.51 -21.09 -32.20
C TYR A 2 -11.79 -20.00 -33.03
N LEU A 3 -11.73 -20.16 -34.36
CA LEU A 3 -11.17 -19.16 -35.27
C LEU A 3 -11.89 -17.80 -35.19
N GLU A 4 -13.20 -17.80 -34.92
CA GLU A 4 -13.97 -16.56 -34.83
C GLU A 4 -13.70 -15.80 -33.53
N ILE A 5 -13.41 -16.52 -32.42
CA ILE A 5 -13.13 -15.87 -31.13
C ILE A 5 -11.76 -15.20 -31.14
N GLN A 6 -10.76 -15.80 -31.81
CA GLN A 6 -9.42 -15.23 -31.95
C GLN A 6 -9.42 -13.85 -32.63
N LEU A 7 -10.40 -13.58 -33.50
CA LEU A 7 -10.58 -12.28 -34.16
C LEU A 7 -10.90 -11.13 -33.18
N TYR A 8 -11.18 -11.42 -31.91
CA TYR A 8 -11.45 -10.41 -30.89
C TYR A 8 -10.26 -10.16 -29.95
N PHE A 9 -9.16 -10.92 -30.05
CA PHE A 9 -8.01 -10.70 -29.19
C PHE A 9 -6.93 -9.85 -29.86
N PRO A 10 -6.30 -8.92 -29.11
CA PRO A 10 -5.20 -8.13 -29.65
C PRO A 10 -3.87 -8.89 -29.65
N TRP A 11 -3.84 -10.14 -29.18
CA TRP A 11 -2.70 -11.06 -29.18
C TRP A 11 -3.10 -12.38 -29.86
N ALA A 12 -2.11 -13.13 -30.34
CA ALA A 12 -2.33 -14.36 -31.08
C ALA A 12 -2.25 -15.63 -30.22
N TRP A 13 -1.74 -15.53 -28.99
CA TRP A 13 -1.49 -16.68 -28.14
C TRP A 13 -2.73 -17.20 -27.41
N THR A 14 -2.66 -18.45 -26.98
CA THR A 14 -3.68 -19.20 -26.25
C THR A 14 -3.09 -19.97 -25.07
N ILE A 15 -3.97 -20.41 -24.17
CA ILE A 15 -3.65 -21.34 -23.11
C ILE A 15 -4.77 -22.37 -23.09
N GLU A 16 -4.58 -23.48 -23.77
CA GLU A 16 -5.62 -24.49 -23.96
C GLU A 16 -5.23 -25.80 -23.26
N SER A 17 -6.22 -26.56 -22.82
CA SER A 17 -5.99 -27.93 -22.37
C SER A 17 -5.84 -28.84 -23.58
N ALA A 18 -4.84 -29.74 -23.56
CA ALA A 18 -4.66 -30.75 -24.59
C ALA A 18 -5.75 -31.83 -24.58
N ASP A 19 -6.35 -32.07 -23.42
CA ASP A 19 -7.46 -33.01 -23.24
C ASP A 19 -8.42 -32.49 -22.16
N LEU A 20 -9.60 -32.04 -22.61
CA LEU A 20 -10.66 -31.51 -21.75
C LEU A 20 -11.26 -32.55 -20.79
N THR A 21 -11.07 -33.84 -21.05
CA THR A 21 -11.55 -34.91 -20.17
C THR A 21 -10.63 -35.10 -18.96
N THR A 22 -9.31 -35.05 -19.18
CA THR A 22 -8.30 -35.18 -18.12
C THR A 22 -8.08 -33.86 -17.37
N HIS A 23 -8.13 -32.72 -18.06
CA HIS A 23 -7.80 -31.41 -17.50
C HIS A 23 -8.94 -30.40 -17.71
N LYS A 24 -9.94 -30.46 -16.84
CA LYS A 24 -11.10 -29.55 -16.89
C LYS A 24 -10.69 -28.09 -16.65
N CYS A 25 -11.07 -27.22 -17.57
CA CYS A 25 -10.83 -25.78 -17.44
C CYS A 25 -11.62 -25.17 -16.26
N PRO A 26 -11.00 -24.26 -15.49
CA PRO A 26 -11.71 -23.56 -14.43
C PRO A 26 -12.84 -22.70 -15.02
N SER A 27 -13.96 -22.61 -14.32
CA SER A 27 -15.06 -21.74 -14.72
C SER A 27 -14.66 -20.26 -14.60
N VAL A 28 -15.36 -19.38 -15.34
CA VAL A 28 -15.19 -17.92 -15.26
C VAL A 28 -15.35 -17.42 -13.81
N SER A 29 -16.33 -17.95 -13.08
CA SER A 29 -16.57 -17.61 -11.67
C SER A 29 -15.44 -18.10 -10.76
N SER A 30 -14.89 -19.28 -11.01
CA SER A 30 -13.73 -19.80 -10.25
C SER A 30 -12.49 -18.93 -10.47
N LEU A 31 -12.24 -18.46 -11.70
CA LEU A 31 -11.11 -17.59 -12.03
C LEU A 31 -11.21 -16.24 -11.33
N LEU A 32 -12.33 -15.54 -11.53
CA LEU A 32 -12.57 -14.22 -10.92
C LEU A 32 -12.67 -14.31 -9.39
N GLY A 33 -13.31 -15.37 -8.88
CA GLY A 33 -13.39 -15.65 -7.45
C GLY A 33 -12.02 -15.87 -6.82
N THR A 34 -11.12 -16.60 -7.48
CA THR A 34 -9.74 -16.78 -7.01
C THR A 34 -8.98 -15.45 -6.98
N PHE A 35 -9.15 -14.60 -8.01
CA PHE A 35 -8.53 -13.26 -8.00
C PHE A 35 -9.04 -12.39 -6.84
N ALA A 36 -10.34 -12.44 -6.55
CA ALA A 36 -10.93 -11.71 -5.44
C ALA A 36 -10.41 -12.23 -4.09
N ALA A 37 -10.38 -13.56 -3.92
CA ALA A 37 -9.88 -14.20 -2.70
C ALA A 37 -8.41 -13.88 -2.44
N VAL A 38 -7.54 -14.01 -3.44
CA VAL A 38 -6.11 -13.68 -3.34
C VAL A 38 -5.93 -12.20 -2.96
N ASN A 39 -6.68 -11.29 -3.59
CA ASN A 39 -6.64 -9.87 -3.24
C ASN A 39 -7.08 -9.61 -1.79
N GLY A 40 -8.13 -10.29 -1.32
CA GLY A 40 -8.59 -10.20 0.07
C GLY A 40 -7.53 -10.66 1.06
N VAL A 41 -6.92 -11.83 0.82
CA VAL A 41 -5.85 -12.38 1.65
C VAL A 41 -4.64 -11.45 1.68
N VAL A 42 -4.14 -11.02 0.51
CA VAL A 42 -2.98 -10.12 0.44
C VAL A 42 -3.29 -8.78 1.12
N SER A 43 -4.52 -8.27 1.02
CA SER A 43 -4.92 -7.04 1.71
C SER A 43 -4.91 -7.19 3.23
N LEU A 44 -5.39 -8.32 3.76
CA LEU A 44 -5.33 -8.62 5.19
C LEU A 44 -3.88 -8.73 5.67
N LEU A 45 -3.06 -9.50 4.94
CA LEU A 45 -1.63 -9.63 5.23
C LEU A 45 -0.92 -8.28 5.14
N ALA A 46 -1.33 -7.40 4.22
CA ALA A 46 -0.79 -6.06 4.10
C ALA A 46 -1.05 -5.20 5.34
N VAL A 47 -2.23 -5.28 5.93
CA VAL A 47 -2.53 -4.56 7.18
C VAL A 47 -1.64 -5.04 8.33
N ILE A 48 -1.44 -6.35 8.44
CA ILE A 48 -0.64 -6.96 9.51
C ILE A 48 0.85 -6.65 9.31
N PHE A 49 1.39 -7.00 8.15
CA PHE A 49 2.81 -6.91 7.83
C PHE A 49 3.25 -5.53 7.37
N GLY A 50 2.34 -4.66 6.97
CA GLY A 50 2.65 -3.25 6.74
C GLY A 50 2.80 -2.45 8.04
N HIS A 51 2.42 -3.02 9.20
CA HIS A 51 2.55 -2.34 10.48
C HIS A 51 3.98 -2.44 11.01
N ARG A 52 4.64 -1.29 11.16
CA ARG A 52 6.05 -1.22 11.53
C ARG A 52 6.42 -1.95 12.82
N LEU A 53 5.57 -1.93 13.86
CA LEU A 53 5.90 -2.62 15.12
C LEU A 53 5.86 -4.14 14.98
N VAL A 54 4.99 -4.66 14.11
CA VAL A 54 4.93 -6.09 13.81
C VAL A 54 6.23 -6.49 13.12
N ILE A 55 6.66 -5.70 12.13
CA ILE A 55 7.91 -5.93 11.40
C ILE A 55 9.13 -5.82 12.28
N LYS A 56 9.19 -4.80 13.14
CA LYS A 56 10.28 -4.64 14.11
C LYS A 56 10.41 -5.88 14.99
N LYS A 57 9.29 -6.46 15.43
CA LYS A 57 9.28 -7.67 16.25
C LYS A 57 9.72 -8.91 15.46
N ILE A 58 9.20 -9.11 14.25
CA ILE A 58 9.54 -10.26 13.39
C ILE A 58 11.01 -10.23 12.96
N THR A 59 11.56 -9.05 12.72
CA THR A 59 12.94 -8.86 12.22
C THR A 59 13.94 -8.56 13.33
N CYS A 60 13.57 -8.78 14.59
CA CYS A 60 14.45 -8.53 15.76
C CYS A 60 15.06 -7.11 15.76
N GLY A 61 14.31 -6.11 15.30
CA GLY A 61 14.75 -4.72 15.24
C GLY A 61 15.57 -4.33 14.00
N ILE A 62 15.87 -5.26 13.10
CA ILE A 62 16.60 -4.98 11.86
C ILE A 62 15.78 -4.04 10.97
N CYS A 63 14.51 -4.35 10.72
CA CYS A 63 13.59 -3.54 9.91
C CYS A 63 12.65 -2.69 10.77
N GLY A 64 12.01 -1.70 10.15
CA GLY A 64 10.95 -0.93 10.80
C GLY A 64 11.47 0.11 11.80
N LYS A 65 12.63 0.70 11.53
CA LYS A 65 13.16 1.82 12.32
C LYS A 65 12.27 3.05 12.18
N ARG A 66 12.06 3.75 13.30
CA ARG A 66 11.21 4.95 13.34
C ARG A 66 11.86 6.07 12.54
N GLY A 67 11.08 6.73 11.68
CA GLY A 67 11.58 7.83 10.84
C GLY A 67 12.44 7.39 9.65
N SER A 68 12.58 6.08 9.39
CA SER A 68 13.31 5.58 8.22
C SER A 68 12.73 6.16 6.92
N ARG A 69 13.60 6.72 6.08
CA ARG A 69 13.27 7.18 4.73
C ARG A 69 13.47 6.08 3.67
N ALA A 70 13.70 4.83 4.08
CA ALA A 70 13.98 3.74 3.15
C ALA A 70 12.88 3.52 2.11
N TRP A 71 11.65 3.97 2.38
CA TRP A 71 10.54 3.89 1.44
C TRP A 71 10.81 4.56 0.08
N THR A 72 11.74 5.52 0.01
CA THR A 72 12.11 6.24 -1.23
C THR A 72 12.84 5.38 -2.26
N TRP A 73 13.47 4.28 -1.83
CA TRP A 73 14.14 3.32 -2.72
C TRP A 73 13.55 1.90 -2.60
N MET A 74 12.92 1.57 -1.47
CA MET A 74 12.35 0.24 -1.21
C MET A 74 11.15 -0.10 -2.11
N TRP A 75 10.59 0.84 -2.88
CA TRP A 75 9.58 0.54 -3.89
C TRP A 75 10.09 -0.33 -5.05
N ILE A 76 11.42 -0.41 -5.28
CA ILE A 76 12.02 -1.28 -6.29
C ILE A 76 11.74 -2.75 -5.98
N VAL A 77 11.79 -3.12 -4.70
CA VAL A 77 11.59 -4.49 -4.22
C VAL A 77 10.18 -5.02 -4.55
N PRO A 78 9.07 -4.35 -4.18
CA PRO A 78 7.75 -4.82 -4.55
C PRO A 78 7.52 -4.78 -6.07
N VAL A 79 8.07 -3.82 -6.83
CA VAL A 79 7.98 -3.87 -8.30
C VAL A 79 8.65 -5.14 -8.84
N GLY A 80 9.89 -5.40 -8.43
CA GLY A 80 10.65 -6.57 -8.86
C GLY A 80 9.95 -7.88 -8.47
N LEU A 81 9.45 -7.98 -7.25
CA LEU A 81 8.74 -9.17 -6.76
C LEU A 81 7.41 -9.39 -7.47
N GLN A 82 6.64 -8.34 -7.79
CA GLN A 82 5.40 -8.48 -8.54
C GLN A 82 5.66 -8.93 -9.99
N LEU A 83 6.69 -8.37 -10.64
CA LEU A 83 7.10 -8.81 -11.97
C LEU A 83 7.62 -10.26 -11.95
N ALA A 84 8.44 -10.61 -10.95
CA ALA A 84 8.91 -11.98 -10.76
C ALA A 84 7.76 -12.95 -10.54
N ALA A 85 6.78 -12.62 -9.69
CA ALA A 85 5.59 -13.45 -9.47
C ALA A 85 4.84 -13.73 -10.79
N ASN A 86 4.64 -12.70 -11.61
CA ASN A 86 3.99 -12.83 -12.91
C ASN A 86 4.84 -13.68 -13.88
N ALA A 87 6.17 -13.56 -13.86
CA ALA A 87 7.07 -14.37 -14.67
C ALA A 87 7.06 -15.84 -14.24
N PHE A 88 7.10 -16.11 -12.93
CA PHE A 88 6.97 -17.46 -12.37
C PHE A 88 5.63 -18.10 -12.72
N ILE A 89 4.53 -17.34 -12.63
CA ILE A 89 3.20 -17.82 -13.05
C ILE A 89 3.21 -18.15 -14.55
N ALA A 90 3.75 -17.27 -15.39
CA ALA A 90 3.84 -17.52 -16.83
C ALA A 90 4.70 -18.75 -17.17
N LEU A 91 5.82 -18.94 -16.46
CA LEU A 91 6.68 -20.13 -16.56
C LEU A 91 5.94 -21.41 -16.12
N LEU A 92 5.21 -21.34 -15.01
CA LEU A 92 4.44 -22.46 -14.48
C LEU A 92 3.34 -22.88 -15.45
N ILE A 93 2.65 -21.91 -16.07
CA ILE A 93 1.65 -22.18 -17.12
C ILE A 93 2.34 -22.84 -18.32
N LYS A 94 3.44 -22.27 -18.80
CA LYS A 94 4.15 -22.77 -20.00
C LYS A 94 4.74 -24.17 -19.83
N LYS A 95 5.13 -24.55 -18.61
CA LYS A 95 5.72 -25.87 -18.28
C LYS A 95 4.70 -26.89 -17.76
N SER A 96 3.41 -26.58 -17.75
CA SER A 96 2.40 -27.54 -17.27
C SER A 96 2.08 -28.56 -18.35
N ASP A 97 2.33 -29.84 -18.07
CA ASP A 97 1.99 -30.95 -18.96
C ASP A 97 0.48 -31.00 -19.24
N GLY A 98 0.11 -31.40 -20.46
CA GLY A 98 -1.29 -31.47 -20.87
C GLY A 98 -1.92 -30.13 -21.26
N TYR A 99 -1.13 -29.09 -21.49
CA TYR A 99 -1.59 -27.77 -21.95
C TYR A 99 -0.79 -27.28 -23.16
N TYR A 100 -1.51 -26.68 -24.12
CA TYR A 100 -0.92 -25.94 -25.24
C TYR A 100 -0.76 -24.47 -24.86
N ALA A 101 0.47 -23.97 -24.94
CA ALA A 101 0.85 -22.62 -24.50
C ALA A 101 1.89 -22.02 -25.46
N ASP A 102 1.42 -21.28 -26.48
CA ASP A 102 2.24 -20.74 -27.57
C ASP A 102 2.75 -19.30 -27.30
N PHE A 103 2.48 -18.74 -26.12
CA PHE A 103 2.93 -17.40 -25.73
C PHE A 103 4.43 -17.32 -25.40
N LYS A 104 5.00 -16.10 -25.55
CA LYS A 104 6.29 -15.75 -24.92
C LYS A 104 6.08 -15.43 -23.44
N ILE A 105 6.98 -15.86 -22.56
CA ILE A 105 6.87 -15.66 -21.11
C ILE A 105 6.70 -14.16 -20.78
N SER A 106 7.42 -13.28 -21.47
CA SER A 106 7.30 -11.83 -21.30
C SER A 106 5.93 -11.28 -21.66
N GLU A 107 5.28 -11.81 -22.70
CA GLU A 107 3.93 -11.37 -23.11
C GLU A 107 2.89 -11.69 -22.05
N LEU A 108 2.89 -12.94 -21.56
CA LEU A 108 1.95 -13.34 -20.50
C LEU A 108 2.29 -12.67 -19.17
N MET A 109 3.58 -12.50 -18.84
CA MET A 109 4.00 -11.76 -17.66
C MET A 109 3.43 -10.33 -17.69
N LEU A 110 3.63 -9.58 -18.79
CA LEU A 110 3.11 -8.23 -18.94
C LEU A 110 1.58 -8.19 -18.90
N PHE A 111 0.91 -9.17 -19.50
CA PHE A 111 -0.54 -9.30 -19.42
C PHE A 111 -1.03 -9.49 -17.98
N LEU A 112 -0.35 -10.31 -17.18
CA LEU A 112 -0.68 -10.55 -15.77
C LEU A 112 -0.43 -9.34 -14.86
N VAL A 113 0.38 -8.36 -15.29
CA VAL A 113 0.55 -7.07 -14.57
C VAL A 113 -0.77 -6.29 -14.53
N ALA A 114 -1.62 -6.43 -15.56
CA ALA A 114 -2.91 -5.75 -15.66
C ALA A 114 -3.97 -6.25 -14.66
N ARG A 115 -3.66 -7.26 -13.84
CA ARG A 115 -4.60 -7.80 -12.85
C ARG A 115 -4.88 -6.78 -11.73
N PRO A 116 -6.13 -6.68 -11.27
CA PRO A 116 -6.51 -5.74 -10.22
C PRO A 116 -5.83 -6.08 -8.89
N ARG A 117 -5.37 -5.04 -8.18
CA ARG A 117 -4.65 -5.14 -6.90
C ARG A 117 -5.24 -4.22 -5.85
N LEU A 118 -5.60 -4.77 -4.68
CA LEU A 118 -6.30 -4.05 -3.60
C LEU A 118 -5.41 -3.64 -2.42
N SER A 119 -4.30 -4.34 -2.19
CA SER A 119 -3.52 -4.26 -0.94
C SER A 119 -3.03 -2.85 -0.58
N TRP A 120 -2.53 -2.11 -1.56
CA TRP A 120 -2.01 -0.75 -1.40
C TRP A 120 -3.10 0.27 -1.07
N ILE A 121 -4.34 0.05 -1.52
CA ILE A 121 -5.51 0.88 -1.21
C ILE A 121 -5.84 0.77 0.28
N VAL A 122 -5.88 -0.47 0.77
CA VAL A 122 -6.13 -0.78 2.17
C VAL A 122 -5.02 -0.22 3.05
N LEU A 123 -3.76 -0.40 2.66
CA LEU A 123 -2.61 0.22 3.34
C LEU A 123 -2.73 1.75 3.42
N GLY A 124 -3.13 2.39 2.32
CA GLY A 124 -3.39 3.83 2.30
C GLY A 124 -4.42 4.22 3.35
N ALA A 125 -5.59 3.57 3.37
CA ALA A 125 -6.64 3.86 4.34
C ALA A 125 -6.14 3.78 5.80
N PHE A 126 -5.34 2.77 6.14
CA PHE A 126 -4.73 2.64 7.48
C PHE A 126 -3.66 3.71 7.76
N ALA A 127 -2.80 4.00 6.78
CA ALA A 127 -1.79 5.04 6.89
C ALA A 127 -2.43 6.40 7.20
N PHE A 128 -3.47 6.79 6.48
CA PHE A 128 -4.16 8.07 6.69
C PHE A 128 -5.02 8.10 7.95
N LYS A 129 -5.73 7.00 8.28
CA LYS A 129 -6.49 6.90 9.55
C LYS A 129 -5.58 7.12 10.76
N SER A 130 -4.36 6.58 10.73
CA SER A 130 -3.37 6.78 11.81
C SER A 130 -2.93 8.24 11.95
N GLN A 131 -2.97 9.04 10.86
CA GLN A 131 -2.66 10.46 10.89
C GLN A 131 -3.76 11.28 11.57
N LYS A 132 -5.03 11.00 11.26
CA LYS A 132 -6.19 11.73 11.78
C LYS A 132 -6.32 11.60 13.30
N ALA A 133 -6.28 10.37 13.84
CA ALA A 133 -6.44 10.10 15.27
C ALA A 133 -5.42 10.86 16.14
N LYS A 134 -4.24 11.15 15.61
CA LYS A 134 -3.20 11.90 16.32
C LYS A 134 -3.39 13.43 16.25
N SER A 135 -4.02 13.94 15.19
CA SER A 135 -4.34 15.37 15.09
C SER A 135 -5.37 15.77 16.14
N GLU A 136 -6.35 14.90 16.42
CA GLU A 136 -7.41 15.14 17.40
C GLU A 136 -6.86 15.15 18.84
N ARG A 137 -5.91 14.26 19.18
CA ARG A 137 -5.27 14.25 20.52
C ARG A 137 -4.44 15.51 20.83
N LYS A 138 -4.01 16.25 19.81
CA LYS A 138 -3.16 17.44 19.97
C LYS A 138 -3.95 18.73 20.08
N LEU A 139 -5.25 18.74 19.80
CA LEU A 139 -6.05 19.88 20.20
C LEU A 139 -6.09 19.87 21.73
N PRO A 140 -5.49 20.84 22.43
CA PRO A 140 -5.76 20.98 23.85
C PRO A 140 -7.28 21.04 23.98
N LYS A 141 -7.87 20.15 24.79
CA LYS A 141 -9.24 20.37 25.23
C LYS A 141 -9.22 21.78 25.77
N SER A 142 -9.92 22.71 25.11
CA SER A 142 -10.08 24.06 25.60
C SER A 142 -10.38 23.92 27.09
N PRO A 143 -9.60 24.53 27.99
CA PRO A 143 -9.89 24.47 29.40
C PRO A 143 -11.37 24.81 29.54
N ASN A 144 -12.09 23.94 30.24
CA ASN A 144 -13.53 24.08 30.39
C ASN A 144 -13.76 25.49 30.97
N PRO A 145 -14.45 26.40 30.28
CA PRO A 145 -14.63 27.76 30.79
C PRO A 145 -15.42 27.78 32.11
N ASN A 146 -16.00 26.65 32.53
CA ASN A 146 -16.66 26.50 33.83
C ASN A 146 -15.74 25.94 34.93
N SER A 147 -14.47 25.61 34.64
CA SER A 147 -13.47 25.31 35.67
C SER A 147 -12.67 26.58 36.01
N TYR A 148 -13.37 27.64 36.41
CA TYR A 148 -12.73 28.64 37.25
C TYR A 148 -12.76 28.10 38.68
N PRO A 149 -11.61 27.91 39.34
CA PRO A 149 -11.61 27.69 40.78
C PRO A 149 -12.32 28.88 41.41
N GLY A 150 -13.25 28.58 42.33
CA GLY A 150 -13.98 29.59 43.08
C GLY A 150 -13.05 30.67 43.59
N THR A 151 -13.52 31.90 43.49
CA THR A 151 -12.92 33.15 43.95
C THR A 151 -12.02 32.91 45.18
N PRO A 152 -10.73 33.27 45.14
CA PRO A 152 -9.89 33.19 46.31
C PRO A 152 -10.51 34.03 47.43
N GLN A 153 -10.88 33.40 48.55
CA GLN A 153 -11.14 34.15 49.78
C GLN A 153 -9.88 34.95 50.12
N ALA A 154 -10.06 36.24 50.35
CA ALA A 154 -9.00 37.17 50.70
C ALA A 154 -8.28 36.70 51.97
N TYR A 155 -7.02 36.28 51.83
CA TYR A 155 -6.13 36.04 52.96
C TYR A 155 -5.62 37.40 53.44
N GLN A 156 -6.09 37.85 54.60
CA GLN A 156 -5.54 39.01 55.30
C GLN A 156 -4.11 38.68 55.76
N SER A 157 -3.11 39.32 55.16
CA SER A 157 -1.71 39.24 55.58
C SER A 157 -1.40 40.36 56.56
N THR A 158 -1.28 40.03 57.85
CA THR A 158 -0.79 40.94 58.88
C THR A 158 0.74 40.94 58.87
N HIS A 159 1.33 42.04 58.40
CA HIS A 159 2.77 42.28 58.52
C HIS A 159 3.16 42.49 59.99
N SER A 160 4.20 41.80 60.46
CA SER A 160 5.00 42.23 61.60
C SER A 160 6.48 42.27 61.18
N LEU A 161 7.07 43.46 61.28
CA LEU A 161 8.51 43.68 61.12
C LEU A 161 9.23 43.14 62.36
N THR A 162 10.36 42.47 62.17
CA THR A 162 11.43 42.47 63.18
C THR A 162 12.79 42.45 62.50
N SER A 163 13.70 43.16 63.13
CA SER A 163 14.98 43.64 62.63
C SER A 163 16.12 43.09 63.50
N TYR A 164 17.33 43.09 62.91
CA TYR A 164 18.67 42.91 63.48
C TYR A 164 19.13 41.50 63.92
N GLY A 165 20.38 41.19 63.54
CA GLY A 165 21.20 40.19 64.21
C GLY A 165 22.31 39.58 63.34
N SER A 166 23.44 40.28 63.22
CA SER A 166 24.71 39.76 62.70
C SER A 166 25.33 38.75 63.68
N GLN A 167 25.91 37.65 63.19
CA GLN A 167 27.17 37.04 63.68
C GLN A 167 27.50 35.70 62.99
N THR A 168 28.71 35.61 62.44
CA THR A 168 29.47 34.36 62.21
C THR A 168 30.25 34.03 63.49
N PRO A 169 30.51 32.74 63.80
CA PRO A 169 31.85 32.19 63.58
C PRO A 169 31.92 30.67 63.29
N LEU A 170 33.16 30.19 63.08
CA LEU A 170 33.61 28.92 62.49
C LEU A 170 33.70 27.68 63.42
N TYR A 171 33.75 26.51 62.76
CA TYR A 171 34.49 25.25 63.05
C TYR A 171 33.87 24.19 64.03
N PRO A 172 34.38 22.93 64.12
CA PRO A 172 34.02 21.78 63.26
C PRO A 172 33.85 20.44 64.04
N ILE A 173 32.86 19.57 63.77
CA ILE A 173 32.83 18.25 64.44
C ILE A 173 32.39 17.12 63.48
N GLU A 174 33.37 16.26 63.17
CA GLU A 174 33.23 14.87 62.76
C GLU A 174 32.40 14.06 63.75
N SER A 175 31.52 13.19 63.27
CA SER A 175 30.99 12.06 64.04
C SER A 175 30.40 11.01 63.08
N PRO A 176 30.24 9.74 63.49
CA PRO A 176 30.85 8.60 62.79
C PRO A 176 29.88 7.81 61.92
N GLN A 177 30.51 7.04 61.03
CA GLN A 177 29.98 5.90 60.29
C GLN A 177 28.78 5.21 60.96
N THR A 178 27.61 5.31 60.32
CA THR A 178 26.62 4.24 60.37
C THR A 178 26.56 3.60 58.99
N SER A 179 27.16 2.43 58.89
CA SER A 179 27.06 1.50 57.76
C SER A 179 25.61 1.07 57.61
N ALA A 180 24.87 1.76 56.73
CA ALA A 180 23.60 1.28 56.23
C ALA A 180 23.91 0.37 55.04
N TYR A 181 23.64 -0.93 55.23
CA TYR A 181 23.54 -1.92 54.17
C TYR A 181 22.65 -1.35 53.05
N GLN A 182 23.25 -0.95 51.92
CA GLN A 182 22.51 -0.79 50.69
C GLN A 182 22.34 -2.18 50.06
N PRO A 183 21.12 -2.59 49.70
CA PRO A 183 20.94 -3.74 48.85
C PRO A 183 21.64 -3.44 47.53
N VAL A 184 22.63 -4.27 47.18
CA VAL A 184 23.20 -4.32 45.83
C VAL A 184 22.06 -4.74 44.91
N SER A 185 21.41 -3.76 44.29
CA SER A 185 20.57 -3.99 43.13
C SER A 185 21.51 -4.14 41.93
N ASP A 186 22.03 -5.35 41.77
CA ASP A 186 22.57 -5.83 40.51
C ASP A 186 21.49 -5.67 39.43
N PHE A 187 21.62 -4.66 38.58
CA PHE A 187 21.65 -4.75 37.13
C PHE A 187 21.70 -3.33 36.55
N ASP A 188 22.92 -2.80 36.47
CA ASP A 188 23.26 -1.58 35.75
C ASP A 188 23.17 -1.83 34.24
N ASP A 189 22.01 -1.55 33.65
CA ASP A 189 21.81 -1.39 32.19
C ASP A 189 20.91 -0.15 31.90
N GLU A 190 20.87 0.82 32.82
CA GLU A 190 19.94 1.96 32.77
C GLU A 190 20.62 3.34 32.76
N GLU A 191 21.88 3.42 32.33
CA GLU A 191 22.66 4.68 32.37
C GLU A 191 23.27 5.07 31.01
N ALA A 192 22.43 5.13 29.97
CA ALA A 192 22.83 5.62 28.64
C ALA A 192 21.92 6.73 28.05
N ASP A 193 20.99 7.32 28.80
CA ASP A 193 20.00 8.26 28.21
C ASP A 193 19.80 9.57 29.01
N ARG A 194 20.88 10.08 29.62
CA ARG A 194 20.89 11.38 30.34
C ARG A 194 21.70 12.49 29.66
N SER A 195 22.06 12.37 28.38
CA SER A 195 22.49 13.53 27.60
C SER A 195 21.25 14.31 27.13
N GLY A 196 20.80 15.20 28.03
CA GLY A 196 19.70 16.14 27.83
C GLY A 196 19.98 17.20 26.77
N GLU A 197 20.10 16.78 25.52
CA GLU A 197 19.88 17.64 24.36
C GLU A 197 18.58 17.17 23.70
N TYR A 198 17.47 17.56 24.32
CA TYR A 198 16.08 17.31 23.91
C TYR A 198 15.78 18.05 22.61
N GLY A 199 16.43 17.63 21.52
CA GLY A 199 16.07 17.95 20.16
C GLY A 199 14.66 17.44 19.91
N PHE A 200 13.71 18.37 20.02
CA PHE A 200 12.26 18.26 19.89
C PHE A 200 11.84 17.81 18.48
N HIS A 201 12.30 16.65 18.05
CA HIS A 201 11.85 15.92 16.89
C HIS A 201 11.37 14.55 17.36
N SER A 202 10.41 14.54 18.29
CA SER A 202 9.46 13.44 18.44
C SER A 202 8.66 13.32 17.13
N GLY A 203 9.32 12.75 16.11
CA GLY A 203 8.80 12.50 14.78
C GLY A 203 7.49 11.74 14.92
N LYS A 204 6.44 12.25 14.28
CA LYS A 204 5.14 11.61 14.33
C LYS A 204 5.29 10.20 13.77
N ASP A 205 5.03 9.23 14.64
CA ASP A 205 5.04 7.83 14.26
C ASP A 205 3.78 7.49 13.44
N PHE A 206 3.96 7.01 12.21
CA PHE A 206 2.89 6.50 11.33
C PHE A 206 3.25 5.09 10.91
N PRO A 207 2.69 4.06 11.58
CA PRO A 207 3.25 2.72 11.49
C PRO A 207 3.02 2.02 10.14
N TRP A 208 2.07 2.48 9.32
CA TRP A 208 1.84 1.94 7.96
C TRP A 208 2.42 2.82 6.84
N TRP A 209 2.98 3.99 7.15
CA TRP A 209 3.32 4.98 6.13
C TRP A 209 4.40 4.51 5.16
N SER A 210 5.48 3.91 5.66
CA SER A 210 6.57 3.42 4.81
C SER A 210 6.09 2.32 3.86
N ALA A 211 5.38 1.32 4.39
CA ALA A 211 4.80 0.24 3.59
C ALA A 211 3.82 0.77 2.53
N PHE A 212 2.93 1.69 2.91
CA PHE A 212 2.02 2.35 1.98
C PHE A 212 2.78 3.07 0.86
N MET A 213 3.75 3.94 1.19
CA MET A 213 4.46 4.72 0.17
C MET A 213 5.27 3.84 -0.78
N SER A 214 5.96 2.81 -0.29
CA SER A 214 6.69 1.88 -1.16
C SER A 214 5.77 1.08 -2.08
N GLN A 215 4.64 0.61 -1.56
CA GLN A 215 3.63 -0.07 -2.40
C GLN A 215 2.97 0.90 -3.39
N PHE A 216 2.64 2.13 -2.97
CA PHE A 216 2.04 3.14 -3.82
C PHE A 216 2.93 3.51 -5.01
N ILE A 217 4.22 3.77 -4.77
CA ILE A 217 5.18 4.03 -5.85
C ILE A 217 5.35 2.80 -6.73
N GLY A 218 5.41 1.60 -6.13
CA GLY A 218 5.52 0.36 -6.90
C GLY A 218 4.31 0.14 -7.83
N GLU A 219 3.10 0.41 -7.33
CA GLU A 219 1.88 0.34 -8.12
C GLU A 219 1.83 1.43 -9.19
N PHE A 220 2.30 2.64 -8.92
CA PHE A 220 2.45 3.68 -9.94
C PHE A 220 3.27 3.18 -11.15
N ILE A 221 4.41 2.53 -10.91
CA ILE A 221 5.24 1.94 -11.98
C ILE A 221 4.51 0.80 -12.70
N LEU A 222 3.84 -0.07 -11.95
CA LEU A 222 3.12 -1.22 -12.52
C LEU A 222 1.89 -0.78 -13.34
N GLN A 223 1.28 0.35 -12.98
CA GLN A 223 0.21 0.96 -13.78
C GLN A 223 0.71 1.54 -15.10
N ILE A 224 1.92 2.12 -15.15
CA ILE A 224 2.55 2.54 -16.42
C ILE A 224 2.72 1.33 -17.35
N ILE A 225 3.18 0.19 -16.82
CA ILE A 225 3.31 -1.05 -17.59
C ILE A 225 1.92 -1.54 -18.04
N THR A 226 0.91 -1.44 -17.19
CA THR A 226 -0.47 -1.85 -17.50
C THR A 226 -1.08 -1.01 -18.63
N LEU A 227 -0.75 0.28 -18.72
CA LEU A 227 -1.21 1.14 -19.81
C LEU A 227 -0.81 0.61 -21.19
N TYR A 228 0.32 -0.09 -21.32
CA TYR A 228 0.72 -0.71 -22.58
C TYR A 228 -0.29 -1.78 -23.03
N ILE A 229 -0.71 -2.67 -22.12
CA ILE A 229 -1.68 -3.76 -22.44
C ILE A 229 -3.07 -3.18 -22.73
N MET A 230 -3.51 -2.22 -21.91
CA MET A 230 -4.80 -1.55 -22.10
C MET A 230 -4.80 -0.72 -23.40
N GLY A 231 -3.70 -0.03 -23.69
CA GLY A 231 -3.46 0.73 -24.91
C GLY A 231 -3.53 -0.13 -26.16
N ARG A 232 -2.81 -1.26 -26.17
CA ARG A 232 -2.85 -2.25 -27.26
C ARG A 232 -4.27 -2.77 -27.48
N THR A 233 -5.00 -3.07 -26.41
CA THR A 233 -6.37 -3.57 -26.49
C THR A 233 -7.32 -2.50 -27.04
N ALA A 234 -7.22 -1.26 -26.57
CA ALA A 234 -8.05 -0.18 -27.07
C ALA A 234 -7.73 0.18 -28.52
N HIS A 235 -6.45 0.24 -28.89
CA HIS A 235 -6.02 0.47 -30.27
C HIS A 235 -6.58 -0.60 -31.22
N PHE A 236 -6.51 -1.87 -30.82
CA PHE A 236 -7.11 -2.98 -31.57
C PHE A 236 -8.61 -2.76 -31.78
N ALA A 237 -9.36 -2.46 -30.72
CA ALA A 237 -10.80 -2.21 -30.81
C ALA A 237 -11.15 -1.00 -31.67
N THR A 238 -10.36 0.08 -31.61
CA THR A 238 -10.52 1.27 -32.46
C THR A 238 -10.35 0.94 -33.94
N ASN A 239 -9.31 0.19 -34.31
CA ASN A 239 -9.03 -0.16 -35.70
C ASN A 239 -10.11 -1.06 -36.32
N HIS A 240 -10.80 -1.86 -35.50
CA HIS A 240 -11.92 -2.69 -35.94
C HIS A 240 -13.29 -1.99 -35.83
N GLY A 241 -13.32 -0.73 -35.39
CA GLY A 241 -14.57 0.03 -35.23
C GLY A 241 -15.44 -0.41 -34.05
N TYR A 242 -14.89 -1.19 -33.10
CA TYR A 242 -15.62 -1.76 -31.96
C TYR A 242 -16.03 -0.75 -30.88
N TYR A 243 -15.71 0.54 -31.04
CA TYR A 243 -16.23 1.62 -30.19
C TYR A 243 -17.34 2.46 -30.85
N LYS A 244 -17.64 2.23 -32.13
CA LYS A 244 -18.64 3.02 -32.86
C LYS A 244 -20.04 2.46 -32.62
N ILE A 245 -20.69 2.88 -31.54
CA ILE A 245 -22.00 2.36 -31.06
C ILE A 245 -23.11 2.45 -32.13
N TYR A 246 -23.03 3.44 -33.02
CA TYR A 246 -23.98 3.62 -34.13
C TYR A 246 -23.78 2.63 -35.29
N GLN A 247 -22.65 1.93 -35.36
CA GLN A 247 -22.39 0.96 -36.42
C GLN A 247 -22.95 -0.42 -36.06
N LYS A 248 -23.50 -1.13 -37.05
CA LYS A 248 -23.97 -2.51 -36.87
C LYS A 248 -22.85 -3.46 -36.41
N SER A 249 -21.59 -3.17 -36.73
CA SER A 249 -20.42 -3.94 -36.27
C SER A 249 -20.30 -4.00 -34.75
N TYR A 250 -20.61 -2.92 -34.04
CA TYR A 250 -20.59 -2.87 -32.56
C TYR A 250 -21.56 -3.87 -31.92
N TRP A 251 -22.74 -4.04 -32.51
CA TRP A 251 -23.77 -4.92 -31.97
C TRP A 251 -23.58 -6.39 -32.38
N LYS A 252 -22.74 -6.65 -33.39
CA LYS A 252 -22.38 -8.01 -33.81
C LYS A 252 -21.34 -8.67 -32.90
N ILE A 253 -20.53 -7.89 -32.18
CA ILE A 253 -19.50 -8.47 -31.32
C ILE A 253 -20.07 -9.02 -30.01
N PRO A 254 -19.49 -10.10 -29.45
CA PRO A 254 -19.94 -10.68 -28.19
C PRO A 254 -19.95 -9.65 -27.05
N ALA A 255 -20.93 -9.75 -26.15
CA ALA A 255 -21.02 -8.85 -24.98
C ALA A 255 -19.75 -8.86 -24.12
N ALA A 256 -19.07 -10.01 -24.00
CA ALA A 256 -17.82 -10.13 -23.28
C ALA A 256 -16.66 -9.33 -23.93
N ALA A 257 -16.61 -9.28 -25.26
CA ALA A 257 -15.64 -8.45 -25.99
C ALA A 257 -15.90 -6.96 -25.73
N ARG A 258 -17.17 -6.54 -25.76
CA ARG A 258 -17.55 -5.16 -25.39
C ARG A 258 -17.10 -4.82 -23.97
N MET A 259 -17.32 -5.70 -23.00
CA MET A 259 -16.85 -5.50 -21.63
C MET A 259 -15.32 -5.35 -21.58
N MET A 260 -14.57 -6.21 -22.26
CA MET A 260 -13.10 -6.15 -22.29
C MET A 260 -12.60 -4.82 -22.85
N TYR A 261 -13.11 -4.41 -24.02
CA TYR A 261 -12.73 -3.15 -24.66
C TYR A 261 -13.15 -1.93 -23.85
N SER A 262 -14.39 -1.90 -23.34
CA SER A 262 -14.86 -0.82 -22.46
C SER A 262 -14.02 -0.70 -21.20
N GLY A 263 -13.63 -1.83 -20.58
CA GLY A 263 -12.72 -1.85 -19.44
C GLY A 263 -11.35 -1.28 -19.78
N ALA A 264 -10.78 -1.64 -20.93
CA ALA A 264 -9.50 -1.10 -21.39
C ALA A 264 -9.56 0.41 -21.65
N LEU A 265 -10.59 0.90 -22.36
CA LEU A 265 -10.75 2.33 -22.64
C LEU A 265 -10.99 3.13 -21.35
N TYR A 266 -11.86 2.64 -20.47
CA TYR A 266 -12.11 3.26 -19.17
C TYR A 266 -10.83 3.32 -18.33
N TYR A 267 -10.05 2.24 -18.31
CA TYR A 267 -8.75 2.21 -17.63
C TYR A 267 -7.77 3.22 -18.23
N LEU A 268 -7.70 3.39 -19.55
CA LEU A 268 -6.81 4.39 -20.15
C LEU A 268 -7.14 5.81 -19.71
N VAL A 269 -8.42 6.17 -19.66
CA VAL A 269 -8.85 7.51 -19.22
C VAL A 269 -8.60 7.70 -17.73
N ALA A 270 -9.15 6.81 -16.89
CA ALA A 270 -9.02 6.90 -15.44
C ALA A 270 -7.56 6.74 -14.98
N GLY A 271 -6.83 5.81 -15.60
CA GLY A 271 -5.43 5.49 -15.33
C GLY A 271 -4.49 6.62 -15.69
N SER A 272 -4.69 7.28 -16.83
CA SER A 272 -3.87 8.44 -17.19
C SER A 272 -4.06 9.59 -16.18
N LEU A 273 -5.31 9.87 -15.79
CA LEU A 273 -5.60 10.87 -14.76
C LEU A 273 -5.00 10.50 -13.41
N PHE A 274 -5.14 9.23 -13.00
CA PHE A 274 -4.52 8.71 -11.78
C PHE A 274 -3.00 8.90 -11.81
N LEU A 275 -2.32 8.52 -12.89
CA LEU A 275 -0.86 8.62 -12.98
C LEU A 275 -0.39 10.07 -12.90
N ILE A 276 -1.09 11.03 -13.52
CA ILE A 276 -0.78 12.45 -13.40
C ILE A 276 -0.91 12.89 -11.93
N CYS A 277 -2.04 12.60 -11.29
CA CYS A 277 -2.25 12.97 -9.88
C CYS A 277 -1.26 12.28 -8.94
N ALA A 278 -0.97 11.00 -9.17
CA ALA A 278 -0.02 10.21 -8.38
C ALA A 278 1.41 10.75 -8.55
N PHE A 279 1.82 11.10 -9.76
CA PHE A 279 3.10 11.73 -10.03
C PHE A 279 3.24 13.06 -9.28
N LEU A 280 2.24 13.94 -9.38
CA LEU A 280 2.22 15.21 -8.64
C LEU A 280 2.26 14.99 -7.13
N PHE A 281 1.55 13.98 -6.62
CA PHE A 281 1.56 13.62 -5.20
C PHE A 281 2.92 13.07 -4.72
N ILE A 282 3.57 12.21 -5.52
CA ILE A 282 4.91 11.69 -5.22
C ILE A 282 5.90 12.85 -5.22
N LEU A 283 5.88 13.68 -6.25
CA LEU A 283 6.75 14.84 -6.36
C LEU A 283 6.53 15.80 -5.19
N TYR A 284 5.28 16.10 -4.86
CA TYR A 284 4.91 16.89 -3.69
C TYR A 284 5.47 16.27 -2.40
N THR A 285 5.30 14.96 -2.19
CA THR A 285 5.78 14.29 -0.98
C THR A 285 7.30 14.31 -0.87
N MET A 286 8.01 14.17 -2.00
CA MET A 286 9.47 14.27 -2.06
C MET A 286 9.96 15.69 -1.82
N LEU A 287 9.35 16.70 -2.45
CA LEU A 287 9.75 18.11 -2.34
C LEU A 287 9.33 18.75 -1.02
N SER A 288 8.12 18.45 -0.51
CA SER A 288 7.60 18.99 0.75
C SER A 288 8.41 18.52 1.95
N SER A 289 9.16 17.42 1.84
CA SER A 289 10.17 17.04 2.84
C SER A 289 11.20 18.16 3.11
N ARG A 290 11.33 19.13 2.19
CA ARG A 290 12.19 20.32 2.33
C ARG A 290 11.45 21.62 2.65
N ILE A 291 10.12 21.70 2.45
CA ILE A 291 9.38 22.96 2.50
C ILE A 291 8.14 22.81 3.40
N LYS A 292 8.13 23.46 4.58
CA LYS A 292 7.09 23.39 5.63
C LYS A 292 5.79 24.15 5.30
N PHE A 293 5.59 24.62 4.06
CA PHE A 293 4.75 25.80 3.80
C PHE A 293 3.31 25.52 3.31
N ILE A 294 2.84 24.27 3.20
CA ILE A 294 1.50 24.00 2.63
C ILE A 294 0.49 23.55 3.70
N GLY A 295 -0.65 24.24 3.73
CA GLY A 295 -1.72 24.09 4.71
C GLY A 295 -2.46 22.75 4.65
N LYS A 296 -2.97 22.30 5.81
CA LYS A 296 -3.62 21.00 6.04
C LYS A 296 -4.85 20.74 5.15
N ALA A 297 -5.58 21.78 4.73
CA ALA A 297 -6.82 21.64 3.97
C ALA A 297 -6.61 21.06 2.56
N SER A 298 -5.47 21.36 1.91
CA SER A 298 -5.17 20.86 0.57
C SER A 298 -4.89 19.35 0.54
N SER A 299 -4.30 18.80 1.62
CA SER A 299 -3.92 17.39 1.67
C SER A 299 -5.11 16.42 1.66
N LEU A 300 -6.24 16.79 2.27
CA LEU A 300 -7.44 15.94 2.29
C LEU A 300 -8.08 15.84 0.89
N GLY A 301 -8.14 16.96 0.16
CA GLY A 301 -8.66 16.99 -1.20
C GLY A 301 -7.83 16.14 -2.16
N ILE A 302 -6.50 16.30 -2.13
CA ILE A 302 -5.57 15.51 -2.95
C ILE A 302 -5.76 14.01 -2.67
N PHE A 303 -5.84 13.64 -1.39
CA PHE A 303 -6.06 12.24 -1.01
C PHE A 303 -7.40 11.70 -1.50
N SER A 304 -8.49 12.44 -1.31
CA SER A 304 -9.82 12.04 -1.77
C SER A 304 -9.84 11.84 -3.28
N THR A 305 -9.23 12.75 -4.04
CA THR A 305 -9.09 12.64 -5.50
C THR A 305 -8.29 11.41 -5.89
N LEU A 306 -7.13 11.18 -5.26
CA LEU A 306 -6.33 9.98 -5.51
C LEU A 306 -7.10 8.70 -5.22
N LEU A 307 -7.86 8.64 -4.12
CA LEU A 307 -8.66 7.48 -3.75
C LEU A 307 -9.77 7.19 -4.77
N VAL A 308 -10.47 8.22 -5.25
CA VAL A 308 -11.52 8.06 -6.28
C VAL A 308 -10.93 7.58 -7.60
N LEU A 309 -9.85 8.21 -8.08
CA LEU A 309 -9.16 7.81 -9.30
C LEU A 309 -8.60 6.39 -9.21
N LEU A 310 -8.14 6.01 -8.03
CA LEU A 310 -7.68 4.67 -7.71
C LEU A 310 -8.80 3.64 -7.76
N ILE A 311 -9.96 3.90 -7.14
CA ILE A 311 -11.09 2.96 -7.18
C ILE A 311 -11.56 2.81 -8.63
N SER A 312 -11.59 3.92 -9.38
CA SER A 312 -11.89 3.95 -10.81
C SER A 312 -10.94 3.06 -11.62
N THR A 313 -9.62 3.22 -11.47
CA THR A 313 -8.64 2.35 -12.17
C THR A 313 -8.77 0.88 -11.79
N TRP A 314 -8.98 0.59 -10.50
CA TRP A 314 -9.22 -0.78 -10.01
C TRP A 314 -10.47 -1.40 -10.64
N MET A 315 -11.57 -0.66 -10.75
CA MET A 315 -12.79 -1.10 -11.43
C MET A 315 -12.54 -1.36 -12.92
N GLY A 316 -11.76 -0.51 -13.60
CA GLY A 316 -11.39 -0.70 -15.00
C GLY A 316 -10.66 -2.01 -15.25
N SER A 317 -9.69 -2.35 -14.39
CA SER A 317 -9.00 -3.65 -14.45
C SER A 317 -9.95 -4.83 -14.26
N TRP A 318 -10.92 -4.74 -13.34
CA TRP A 318 -11.92 -5.80 -13.15
C TRP A 318 -12.85 -5.97 -14.34
N ILE A 319 -13.36 -4.88 -14.90
CA ILE A 319 -14.22 -4.91 -16.10
C ILE A 319 -13.47 -5.54 -17.27
N PHE A 320 -12.20 -5.14 -17.47
CA PHE A 320 -11.32 -5.71 -18.48
C PHE A 320 -11.14 -7.22 -18.30
N TRP A 321 -10.73 -7.67 -17.11
CA TRP A 321 -10.48 -9.09 -16.84
C TRP A 321 -11.75 -9.95 -16.89
N ALA A 322 -12.88 -9.44 -16.41
CA ALA A 322 -14.16 -10.13 -16.50
C ALA A 322 -14.59 -10.32 -17.96
N GLY A 323 -14.42 -9.28 -18.79
CA GLY A 323 -14.65 -9.36 -20.23
C GLY A 323 -13.71 -10.36 -20.90
N PHE A 324 -12.41 -10.28 -20.63
CA PHE A 324 -11.39 -11.17 -21.18
C PHE A 324 -11.67 -12.65 -20.86
N VAL A 325 -11.84 -13.00 -19.57
CA VAL A 325 -12.03 -14.40 -19.16
C VAL A 325 -13.34 -14.97 -19.72
N LYS A 326 -14.41 -14.17 -19.75
CA LYS A 326 -15.69 -14.59 -20.34
C LYS A 326 -15.61 -14.76 -21.85
N LEU A 327 -14.85 -13.90 -22.54
CA LEU A 327 -14.66 -13.97 -23.99
C LEU A 327 -13.78 -15.16 -24.38
N ALA A 328 -12.69 -15.40 -23.63
CA ALA A 328 -11.73 -16.45 -23.95
C ALA A 328 -12.32 -17.85 -23.74
N GLY A 329 -13.14 -18.05 -22.71
CA GLY A 329 -13.73 -19.36 -22.43
C GLY A 329 -12.64 -20.42 -22.30
N THR A 330 -12.68 -21.45 -23.14
CA THR A 330 -11.68 -22.54 -23.12
C THR A 330 -10.34 -22.16 -23.76
N LEU A 331 -10.25 -21.04 -24.50
CA LEU A 331 -8.98 -20.53 -25.05
C LEU A 331 -8.03 -20.00 -23.96
N TYR A 332 -8.55 -19.77 -22.76
CA TYR A 332 -7.78 -19.39 -21.58
C TYR A 332 -8.12 -20.33 -20.42
N CYS A 333 -7.38 -21.43 -20.36
CA CYS A 333 -7.51 -22.54 -19.43
C CYS A 333 -6.27 -22.62 -18.53
N PRO A 334 -6.09 -21.70 -17.57
CA PRO A 334 -4.86 -21.63 -16.80
C PRO A 334 -4.70 -22.87 -15.89
N PRO A 335 -3.60 -23.64 -16.00
CA PRO A 335 -3.33 -24.78 -15.14
C PRO A 335 -3.05 -24.34 -13.71
N LYS A 336 -3.32 -25.22 -12.74
CA LYS A 336 -2.88 -25.08 -11.34
C LYS A 336 -3.24 -23.71 -10.74
N LEU A 337 -4.46 -23.23 -10.96
CA LEU A 337 -4.93 -21.89 -10.56
C LEU A 337 -4.61 -21.54 -9.10
N ILE A 338 -4.77 -22.50 -8.18
CA ILE A 338 -4.45 -22.32 -6.75
C ILE A 338 -2.96 -22.01 -6.54
N HIS A 339 -2.06 -22.72 -7.24
CA HIS A 339 -0.62 -22.48 -7.14
C HIS A 339 -0.25 -21.07 -7.62
N GLN A 340 -0.90 -20.58 -8.68
CA GLN A 340 -0.71 -19.21 -9.14
C GLN A 340 -1.12 -18.18 -8.09
N GLY A 341 -2.25 -18.42 -7.40
CA GLY A 341 -2.70 -17.61 -6.29
C GLY A 341 -1.68 -17.60 -5.14
N VAL A 342 -1.15 -18.76 -4.76
CA VAL A 342 -0.13 -18.90 -3.70
C VAL A 342 1.16 -18.15 -4.06
N ILE A 343 1.66 -18.32 -5.29
CA ILE A 343 2.85 -17.58 -5.77
C ILE A 343 2.61 -16.08 -5.64
N TRP A 344 1.45 -15.59 -6.10
CA TRP A 344 1.15 -14.17 -6.01
C TRP A 344 1.05 -13.67 -4.55
N THR A 345 0.35 -14.40 -3.69
CA THR A 345 0.22 -14.05 -2.28
C THR A 345 1.59 -14.00 -1.61
N PHE A 346 2.44 -14.99 -1.85
CA PHE A 346 3.78 -15.08 -1.29
C PHE A 346 4.65 -13.89 -1.68
N PHE A 347 4.82 -13.64 -2.98
CA PHE A 347 5.66 -12.54 -3.48
C PHE A 347 5.13 -11.16 -3.05
N SER A 348 3.81 -10.97 -3.06
CA SER A 348 3.21 -9.72 -2.57
C SER A 348 3.48 -9.49 -1.09
N THR A 349 3.36 -10.54 -0.28
CA THR A 349 3.59 -10.49 1.17
C THR A 349 5.04 -10.13 1.47
N ILE A 350 6.00 -10.76 0.79
CA ILE A 350 7.42 -10.42 0.90
C ILE A 350 7.67 -8.97 0.47
N GLY A 351 7.06 -8.52 -0.63
CA GLY A 351 7.17 -7.13 -1.08
C GLY A 351 6.65 -6.12 -0.05
N ILE A 352 5.59 -6.46 0.69
CA ILE A 352 5.05 -5.61 1.76
C ILE A 352 5.97 -5.62 2.99
N LEU A 353 6.43 -6.81 3.40
CA LEU A 353 7.39 -6.99 4.51
C LEU A 353 8.64 -6.12 4.29
N LEU A 354 9.27 -6.27 3.12
CA LEU A 354 10.49 -5.53 2.77
C LEU A 354 10.20 -4.05 2.48
N GLY A 355 9.04 -3.73 1.91
CA GLY A 355 8.60 -2.35 1.65
C GLY A 355 8.36 -1.52 2.91
N THR A 356 8.21 -2.15 4.08
CA THR A 356 8.11 -1.43 5.36
C THR A 356 9.43 -0.73 5.75
N GLY A 357 10.55 -1.14 5.13
CA GLY A 357 11.86 -0.52 5.23
C GLY A 357 12.80 -1.25 6.18
N LEU A 358 14.05 -1.40 5.74
CA LEU A 358 15.23 -1.73 6.57
C LEU A 358 15.56 -0.58 7.53
#